data_AF-A0A2T0SUT4-F1
#
_entry.id   AF-A0A2T0SUT4-F1
#
_cell.length_a   1.000
_cell.length_b   1.000
_cell.length_c   1.000
_cell.angle_alpha   90.00
_cell.angle_beta   90.00
_cell.angle_gamma   90.00
#
_symmetry.space_group_name_H-M   'P 1'
#
loop_
_entity.id
_entity.type
_entity.pdbx_description
1 polymer ?
#
loop_
_entity_poly.entity_id
_entity_poly.type
_entity_poly.pdbx_seq_one_letter_code
_entity_poly.pdbx_strand_id
1 'polypeptide(L)'
;MRRRVDLIERDPNIRLLERPENKRRWAADSWEKSQAAALRDWLLNRLEDRRFWLDRQGRPAPRSVAQLADEVARDEDLVSVLALWEGRPDVPVVQSLVKLLAEEAVPFLAAYRYKDSGLRKREAWEETWALQRREDAGEHPAEPIPVPPKYTSADFRKNSYWQARGKLDVPKERFILYPDAGRETDPTPLLGWAGWDHAQQSLALSVIIGAREAEGWADERLVPLVAGLAELQPWVEQWHAEVDPAFGVSLAAFCREQLTARAGQVGRTREQLAAWRPAPPATRGRKPRARS
;
A
#
# COMPACT_ATOMS: atom_id res chain seq x y z
N MET A 1 -43.89 28.92 9.97
CA MET A 1 -44.34 27.57 10.35
C MET A 1 -45.77 27.28 9.88
N ARG A 2 -46.79 28.06 10.29
CA ARG A 2 -48.21 27.87 9.88
C ARG A 2 -48.43 27.69 8.37
N ARG A 3 -47.89 28.58 7.53
CA ARG A 3 -47.99 28.47 6.06
C ARG A 3 -47.47 27.16 5.47
N ARG A 4 -46.49 26.51 6.11
CA ARG A 4 -45.91 25.23 5.64
C ARG A 4 -46.83 24.07 6.01
N VAL A 5 -47.42 24.10 7.21
CA VAL A 5 -48.38 23.10 7.67
C VAL A 5 -49.64 23.16 6.80
N ASP A 6 -50.15 24.35 6.53
CA ASP A 6 -51.33 24.54 5.65
C ASP A 6 -51.07 24.00 4.23
N LEU A 7 -49.84 24.12 3.71
CA LEU A 7 -49.46 23.61 2.39
C LEU A 7 -49.39 22.06 2.37
N ILE A 8 -48.86 21.46 3.44
CA ILE A 8 -48.80 20.00 3.63
C ILE A 8 -50.21 19.41 3.76
N GLU A 9 -51.13 20.15 4.37
CA GLU A 9 -52.53 19.75 4.51
C GLU A 9 -53.31 19.89 3.20
N ARG A 10 -52.98 20.86 2.34
CA ARG A 10 -53.72 21.09 1.09
C ARG A 10 -53.19 20.31 -0.12
N ASP A 11 -51.90 20.01 -0.17
CA ASP A 11 -51.27 19.33 -1.32
C ASP A 11 -50.84 17.88 -0.97
N PRO A 12 -51.51 16.85 -1.54
CA PRO A 12 -51.19 15.44 -1.31
C PRO A 12 -49.76 15.04 -1.71
N ASN A 13 -49.17 15.67 -2.73
CA ASN A 13 -47.81 15.38 -3.19
C ASN A 13 -46.77 15.92 -2.20
N ILE A 14 -46.99 17.13 -1.68
CA ILE A 14 -46.15 17.70 -0.61
C ILE A 14 -46.31 16.88 0.67
N ARG A 15 -47.53 16.45 1.01
CA ARG A 15 -47.78 15.56 2.14
C ARG A 15 -47.03 14.23 2.02
N LEU A 16 -46.97 13.65 0.82
CA LEU A 16 -46.24 12.42 0.55
C LEU A 16 -44.73 12.63 0.75
N LEU A 17 -44.15 13.70 0.21
CA LEU A 17 -42.74 14.05 0.36
C LEU A 17 -42.35 14.44 1.80
N GLU A 18 -43.30 14.94 2.59
CA GLU A 18 -43.13 15.28 4.01
C GLU A 18 -43.26 14.07 4.97
N ARG A 19 -43.62 12.89 4.45
CA ARG A 19 -43.59 11.67 5.24
C ARG A 19 -42.15 11.30 5.65
N PRO A 20 -41.90 10.87 6.90
CA PRO A 20 -40.56 10.48 7.37
C PRO A 20 -39.88 9.39 6.54
N GLU A 21 -40.65 8.57 5.83
CA GLU A 21 -40.16 7.51 4.93
C GLU A 21 -39.61 8.07 3.61
N ASN A 22 -40.13 9.22 3.16
CA ASN A 22 -39.73 9.89 1.92
C ASN A 22 -38.75 11.05 2.15
N LYS A 23 -38.49 11.40 3.41
CA LYS A 23 -37.35 12.24 3.78
C LYS A 23 -36.09 11.39 3.85
N ARG A 24 -35.01 11.90 3.26
CA ARG A 24 -33.68 11.30 3.42
C ARG A 24 -33.38 11.28 4.92
N ARG A 25 -33.39 10.09 5.53
CA ARG A 25 -33.01 9.94 6.94
C ARG A 25 -31.54 10.29 7.03
N TRP A 26 -31.22 11.31 7.80
CA TRP A 26 -29.83 11.59 8.17
C TRP A 26 -29.43 10.51 9.18
N ALA A 27 -29.14 9.31 8.67
CA ALA A 27 -28.52 8.26 9.45
C ALA A 27 -27.06 8.66 9.66
N ALA A 28 -26.81 9.41 10.72
CA ALA A 28 -25.45 9.67 11.17
C ALA A 28 -24.95 8.43 11.94
N ASP A 29 -23.67 8.14 11.79
CA ASP A 29 -22.99 7.24 12.71
C ASP A 29 -23.08 7.79 14.14
N SER A 30 -22.91 6.92 15.14
CA SER A 30 -22.85 7.40 16.52
C SER A 30 -21.69 8.38 16.69
N TRP A 31 -21.79 9.27 17.68
CA TRP A 31 -20.72 10.20 17.99
C TRP A 31 -19.40 9.47 18.26
N GLU A 32 -19.46 8.37 19.00
CA GLU A 32 -18.29 7.55 19.35
C GLU A 32 -17.62 6.97 18.10
N LYS A 33 -18.41 6.47 17.14
CA LYS A 33 -17.89 5.95 15.87
C LYS A 33 -17.27 7.05 15.03
N SER A 34 -17.93 8.22 14.96
CA SER A 34 -17.43 9.38 14.20
C SER A 34 -16.15 9.95 14.82
N GLN A 35 -16.07 10.03 16.15
CA GLN A 35 -14.90 10.45 16.89
C GLN A 35 -13.73 9.50 16.68
N ALA A 36 -13.94 8.18 16.82
CA ALA A 36 -12.90 7.19 16.61
C ALA A 36 -12.35 7.21 15.18
N ALA A 37 -13.21 7.40 14.18
CA ALA A 37 -12.80 7.56 12.78
C ALA A 37 -12.00 8.85 12.56
N ALA A 38 -12.46 9.98 13.10
CA ALA A 38 -11.75 11.26 12.98
C ALA A 38 -10.37 11.24 13.65
N LEU A 39 -10.26 10.65 14.85
CA LEU A 39 -8.97 10.49 15.54
C LEU A 39 -8.04 9.57 14.75
N ARG A 40 -8.55 8.45 14.23
CA ARG A 40 -7.80 7.53 13.36
C ARG A 40 -7.26 8.28 12.13
N ASP A 41 -8.13 8.95 11.39
CA ASP A 41 -7.76 9.67 10.17
C ASP A 41 -6.76 10.80 10.46
N TRP A 42 -6.93 11.53 11.57
CA TRP A 42 -5.98 12.56 11.98
C TRP A 42 -4.59 11.97 12.26
N LEU A 43 -4.52 10.87 13.03
CA LEU A 43 -3.26 10.20 13.34
C LEU A 43 -2.57 9.72 12.06
N LEU A 44 -3.35 9.06 11.19
CA LEU A 44 -2.87 8.58 9.91
C LEU A 44 -2.34 9.73 9.04
N ASN A 45 -3.06 10.85 8.94
CA ASN A 45 -2.65 12.02 8.15
C ASN A 45 -1.34 12.59 8.66
N ARG A 46 -1.16 12.66 9.99
CA ARG A 46 0.11 13.10 10.59
C ARG A 46 1.25 12.13 10.33
N LEU A 47 0.99 10.82 10.33
CA LEU A 47 2.01 9.79 10.08
C LEU A 47 2.47 9.72 8.62
N GLU A 48 1.79 10.39 7.67
CA GLU A 48 2.28 10.55 6.30
C GLU A 48 3.27 11.70 6.11
N ASP A 49 3.55 12.48 7.17
CA ASP A 49 4.50 13.58 7.07
C ASP A 49 5.88 13.06 6.59
N ARG A 50 6.42 13.75 5.57
CA ARG A 50 7.70 13.44 4.94
C ARG A 50 8.86 13.33 5.93
N ARG A 51 8.79 13.99 7.09
CA ARG A 51 9.81 13.89 8.15
C ARG A 51 10.02 12.47 8.67
N PHE A 52 8.99 11.61 8.59
CA PHE A 52 9.10 10.21 9.00
C PHE A 52 9.73 9.33 7.91
N TRP A 53 9.68 9.76 6.65
CA TRP A 53 9.94 8.90 5.50
C TRP A 53 11.10 9.36 4.63
N LEU A 54 11.71 10.50 4.95
CA LEU A 54 12.92 11.00 4.32
C LEU A 54 14.02 11.18 5.36
N ASP A 55 15.26 10.87 4.97
CA ASP A 55 16.42 11.18 5.78
C ASP A 55 16.82 12.67 5.66
N ARG A 56 17.90 13.06 6.34
CA ARG A 56 18.40 14.44 6.34
C ARG A 56 18.84 14.94 4.95
N GLN A 57 19.12 14.02 4.03
CA GLN A 57 19.50 14.30 2.64
C GLN A 57 18.30 14.22 1.70
N GLY A 58 17.07 14.01 2.22
CA GLY A 58 15.86 13.88 1.42
C GLY A 58 15.71 12.52 0.74
N ARG A 59 16.50 11.51 1.11
CA ARG A 59 16.43 10.16 0.55
C ARG A 59 15.33 9.35 1.24
N PRO A 60 14.64 8.45 0.51
CA PRO A 60 13.60 7.61 1.10
C PRO A 60 14.16 6.72 2.21
N ALA A 61 13.49 6.73 3.36
CA ALA A 61 13.89 6.04 4.57
C ALA A 61 12.78 5.09 5.05
N PRO A 62 12.84 3.80 4.69
CA PRO A 62 11.97 2.78 5.27
C PRO A 62 12.21 2.66 6.78
N ARG A 63 11.13 2.49 7.55
CA ARG A 63 11.17 2.44 9.02
C ARG A 63 10.33 1.30 9.56
N SER A 64 10.81 0.65 10.61
CA SER A 64 9.95 -0.25 11.38
C SER A 64 8.93 0.54 12.19
N VAL A 65 7.84 -0.12 12.60
CA VAL A 65 6.86 0.53 13.48
C VAL A 65 7.47 0.93 14.83
N ALA A 66 8.44 0.17 15.36
CA ALA A 66 9.16 0.58 16.57
C ALA A 66 9.96 1.88 16.36
N GLN A 67 10.67 2.01 15.23
CA GLN A 67 11.39 3.25 14.91
C GLN A 67 10.46 4.45 14.70
N LEU A 68 9.27 4.23 14.12
CA LEU A 68 8.24 5.26 14.04
C LEU A 68 7.70 5.62 15.43
N ALA A 69 7.48 4.63 16.29
CA ALA A 69 7.01 4.84 17.65
C ALA A 69 7.97 5.71 18.47
N ASP A 70 9.28 5.53 18.31
CA ASP A 70 10.28 6.38 18.98
C ASP A 70 10.14 7.86 18.62
N GLU A 71 9.86 8.16 17.35
CA GLU A 71 9.64 9.54 16.88
C GLU A 71 8.27 10.06 17.34
N VAL A 72 7.24 9.23 17.25
CA VAL A 72 5.88 9.56 17.70
C VAL A 72 5.85 9.86 19.19
N ALA A 73 6.61 9.11 20.01
CA ALA A 73 6.69 9.31 21.45
C ALA A 73 7.31 10.66 21.85
N ARG A 74 8.01 11.34 20.93
CA ARG A 74 8.59 12.68 21.14
C ARG A 74 7.65 13.81 20.70
N ASP A 75 6.51 13.48 20.11
CA ASP A 75 5.53 14.44 19.61
C ASP A 75 4.28 14.43 20.52
N GLU A 76 4.15 15.47 21.34
CA GLU A 76 3.11 15.57 22.37
C GLU A 76 1.69 15.52 21.78
N ASP A 77 1.48 16.12 20.61
CA ASP A 77 0.18 16.11 19.93
C ASP A 77 -0.18 14.68 19.49
N LEU A 78 0.76 13.98 18.84
CA LEU A 78 0.55 12.60 18.41
C LEU A 78 0.28 11.67 19.58
N VAL A 79 1.04 11.77 20.67
CA VAL A 79 0.83 10.95 21.88
C VAL A 79 -0.54 11.24 22.50
N SER A 80 -0.92 12.52 22.60
CA SER A 80 -2.21 12.93 23.18
C SER A 80 -3.39 12.39 22.36
N VAL A 81 -3.35 12.53 21.03
CA VAL A 81 -4.41 12.00 20.15
C VAL A 81 -4.43 10.47 20.15
N LEU A 82 -3.28 9.81 20.25
CA LEU A 82 -3.21 8.36 20.37
C LEU A 82 -3.83 7.86 21.69
N ALA A 83 -3.65 8.59 22.79
CA ALA A 83 -4.31 8.31 24.07
C ALA A 83 -5.83 8.48 24.00
N LEU A 84 -6.31 9.51 23.29
CA LEU A 84 -7.74 9.67 23.02
C LEU A 84 -8.28 8.53 22.16
N TRP A 85 -7.53 8.09 21.15
CA TRP A 85 -7.95 7.00 20.27
C TRP A 85 -7.98 5.63 20.96
N GLU A 86 -7.04 5.34 21.87
CA GLU A 86 -7.04 4.11 22.67
C GLU A 86 -7.96 4.19 23.91
N GLY A 87 -8.42 5.39 24.27
CA GLY A 87 -9.29 5.61 25.42
C GLY A 87 -8.59 5.44 26.78
N ARG A 88 -7.26 5.58 26.84
CA ARG A 88 -6.46 5.49 28.08
C ARG A 88 -5.17 6.33 27.99
N PRO A 89 -4.69 6.90 29.11
CA PRO A 89 -3.50 7.76 29.11
C PRO A 89 -2.19 6.99 28.90
N ASP A 90 -2.03 5.82 29.52
CA ASP A 90 -0.80 5.03 29.44
C ASP A 90 -0.77 4.16 28.18
N VAL A 91 -0.54 4.79 27.03
CA VAL A 91 -0.59 4.12 25.73
C VAL A 91 0.72 3.39 25.41
N PRO A 92 0.67 2.08 25.10
CA PRO A 92 1.81 1.39 24.52
C PRO A 92 1.99 1.80 23.04
N VAL A 93 2.67 2.93 22.78
CA VAL A 93 2.79 3.58 21.46
C VAL A 93 3.08 2.59 20.34
N VAL A 94 4.08 1.70 20.52
CA VAL A 94 4.44 0.67 19.52
C VAL A 94 3.24 -0.22 19.16
N GLN A 95 2.54 -0.76 20.16
CA GLN A 95 1.41 -1.67 19.93
C GLN A 95 0.23 -0.93 19.28
N SER A 96 -0.02 0.30 19.70
CA SER A 96 -1.06 1.15 19.14
C SER A 96 -0.78 1.51 17.69
N LEU A 97 0.47 1.81 17.32
CA LEU A 97 0.85 2.04 15.93
C LEU A 97 0.77 0.76 15.09
N VAL A 98 1.17 -0.40 15.64
CA VAL A 98 1.00 -1.69 14.93
C VAL A 98 -0.47 -1.92 14.59
N LYS A 99 -1.39 -1.68 15.55
CA LYS A 99 -2.84 -1.79 15.35
C LYS A 99 -3.36 -0.74 14.36
N LEU A 100 -2.93 0.51 14.48
CA LEU A 100 -3.35 1.62 13.63
C LEU A 100 -3.00 1.36 12.16
N LEU A 101 -1.76 0.92 11.91
CA LEU A 101 -1.18 0.79 10.57
C LEU A 101 -1.46 -0.55 9.87
N ALA A 102 -1.96 -1.56 10.59
CA ALA A 102 -2.12 -2.93 10.08
C ALA A 102 -2.94 -3.06 8.78
N GLU A 103 -3.93 -2.19 8.57
CA GLU A 103 -4.81 -2.20 7.40
C GLU A 103 -4.50 -1.06 6.39
N GLU A 104 -3.55 -0.19 6.73
CA GLU A 104 -3.18 1.00 5.94
C GLU A 104 -1.95 0.76 5.04
N ALA A 105 -1.32 -0.41 5.22
CA ALA A 105 -0.13 -0.80 4.48
C ALA A 105 -0.41 -1.96 3.52
N VAL A 106 -0.04 -1.80 2.25
CA VAL A 106 -0.14 -2.85 1.24
C VAL A 106 1.26 -3.32 0.82
N PRO A 107 1.51 -4.63 0.65
CA PRO A 107 2.81 -5.14 0.24
C PRO A 107 3.33 -4.56 -1.07
N PHE A 108 4.62 -4.24 -1.13
CA PHE A 108 5.29 -3.72 -2.33
C PHE A 108 5.14 -4.64 -3.56
N LEU A 109 5.37 -5.95 -3.38
CA LEU A 109 5.39 -6.93 -4.47
C LEU A 109 3.99 -7.49 -4.79
N ALA A 110 3.68 -7.69 -6.08
CA ALA A 110 2.41 -8.30 -6.52
C ALA A 110 2.17 -9.65 -5.84
N ALA A 111 3.22 -10.48 -5.78
CA ALA A 111 3.13 -11.84 -5.28
C ALA A 111 2.68 -11.92 -3.80
N TYR A 112 2.90 -10.84 -3.02
CA TYR A 112 2.37 -10.70 -1.66
C TYR A 112 0.96 -10.11 -1.59
N ARG A 113 0.51 -9.40 -2.63
CA ARG A 113 -0.82 -8.79 -2.71
C ARG A 113 -1.88 -9.76 -3.24
N TYR A 114 -1.56 -10.44 -4.33
CA TYR A 114 -2.51 -11.22 -5.11
C TYR A 114 -2.36 -12.74 -4.90
N LYS A 115 -3.46 -13.44 -5.12
CA LYS A 115 -3.47 -14.88 -5.43
C LYS A 115 -3.19 -15.07 -6.93
N ASP A 116 -3.04 -16.31 -7.37
CA ASP A 116 -2.78 -16.61 -8.79
C ASP A 116 -3.83 -16.02 -9.74
N SER A 117 -5.11 -15.98 -9.34
CA SER A 117 -6.15 -15.35 -10.15
C SER A 117 -5.91 -13.85 -10.35
N GLY A 118 -5.46 -13.14 -9.31
CA GLY A 118 -5.12 -11.71 -9.40
C GLY A 118 -3.83 -11.46 -10.17
N LEU A 119 -2.85 -12.37 -10.10
CA LEU A 119 -1.60 -12.26 -10.86
C LEU A 119 -1.84 -12.41 -12.37
N ARG A 120 -2.70 -13.35 -12.80
CA ARG A 120 -3.11 -13.45 -14.21
C ARG A 120 -3.84 -12.19 -14.71
N LYS A 121 -4.66 -11.57 -13.85
CA LYS A 121 -5.27 -10.28 -14.18
C LYS A 121 -4.21 -9.20 -14.32
N ARG A 122 -3.23 -9.15 -13.41
CA ARG A 122 -2.14 -8.17 -13.46
C ARG A 122 -1.35 -8.27 -14.75
N GLU A 123 -1.02 -9.48 -15.17
CA GLU A 123 -0.35 -9.74 -16.46
C GLU A 123 -1.16 -9.16 -17.63
N ALA A 124 -2.47 -9.43 -17.71
CA ALA A 124 -3.34 -8.86 -18.75
C ALA A 124 -3.42 -7.31 -18.68
N TRP A 125 -3.36 -6.73 -17.48
CA TRP A 125 -3.27 -5.27 -17.32
C TRP A 125 -1.92 -4.72 -17.79
N GLU A 126 -0.81 -5.38 -17.46
CA GLU A 126 0.53 -4.98 -17.90
C GLU A 126 0.69 -5.06 -19.42
N GLU A 127 0.12 -6.10 -20.06
CA GLU A 127 0.03 -6.22 -21.52
C GLU A 127 -0.79 -5.07 -22.13
N THR A 128 -1.95 -4.77 -21.56
CA THR A 128 -2.79 -3.64 -22.00
C THR A 128 -2.03 -2.33 -21.93
N TRP A 129 -1.35 -2.05 -20.80
CA TRP A 129 -0.54 -0.84 -20.65
C TRP A 129 0.63 -0.79 -21.64
N ALA A 130 1.24 -1.94 -21.96
CA ALA A 130 2.30 -2.00 -22.96
C ALA A 130 1.79 -1.65 -24.36
N LEU A 131 0.60 -2.11 -24.73
CA LEU A 131 -0.05 -1.74 -25.98
C LEU A 131 -0.41 -0.25 -26.02
N GLN A 132 -0.97 0.29 -24.93
CA GLN A 132 -1.30 1.72 -24.83
C GLN A 132 -0.06 2.60 -24.94
N ARG A 133 1.06 2.22 -24.31
CA ARG A 133 2.33 2.95 -24.45
C ARG A 133 2.86 2.95 -25.89
N ARG A 134 2.71 1.84 -26.62
CA ARG A 134 3.08 1.77 -28.04
C ARG A 134 2.18 2.69 -28.89
N GLU A 135 0.89 2.72 -28.59
CA GLU A 135 -0.06 3.66 -29.19
C GLU A 135 0.30 5.12 -28.93
N ASP A 136 0.61 5.47 -27.67
CA ASP A 136 1.06 6.80 -27.29
C ASP A 136 2.40 7.19 -27.97
N ALA A 137 3.24 6.20 -28.30
CA ALA A 137 4.47 6.38 -29.07
C ALA A 137 4.25 6.51 -30.59
N GLY A 138 3.00 6.47 -31.05
CA GLY A 138 2.62 6.63 -32.47
C GLY A 138 2.44 5.32 -33.25
N GLU A 139 2.50 4.16 -32.58
CA GLU A 139 2.19 2.88 -33.22
C GLU A 139 0.68 2.62 -33.20
N HIS A 140 0.03 2.57 -34.36
CA HIS A 140 -1.41 2.27 -34.41
C HIS A 140 -1.65 0.75 -34.47
N PRO A 141 -2.22 0.12 -33.43
CA PRO A 141 -2.52 -1.30 -33.47
C PRO A 141 -3.62 -1.59 -34.51
N ALA A 142 -3.48 -2.71 -35.23
CA ALA A 142 -4.46 -3.14 -36.24
C ALA A 142 -5.81 -3.55 -35.61
N GLU A 143 -5.79 -3.95 -34.34
CA GLU A 143 -6.97 -4.35 -33.56
C GLU A 143 -7.15 -3.43 -32.34
N PRO A 144 -8.39 -3.22 -31.85
CA PRO A 144 -8.63 -2.45 -30.65
C PRO A 144 -7.90 -3.06 -29.43
N ILE A 145 -7.26 -2.21 -28.62
CA ILE A 145 -6.62 -2.64 -27.38
C ILE A 145 -7.68 -3.26 -26.45
N PRO A 146 -7.51 -4.51 -26.00
CA PRO A 146 -8.50 -5.18 -25.17
C PRO A 146 -8.65 -4.49 -23.81
N VAL A 147 -9.87 -4.45 -23.28
CA VAL A 147 -10.12 -3.95 -21.93
C VAL A 147 -9.73 -5.04 -20.93
N PRO A 148 -8.82 -4.76 -19.97
CA PRO A 148 -8.36 -5.77 -19.04
C PRO A 148 -9.45 -6.15 -18.02
N PRO A 149 -9.40 -7.38 -17.48
CA PRO A 149 -10.41 -7.86 -16.55
C PRO A 149 -10.39 -7.09 -15.22
N LYS A 150 -11.58 -6.85 -14.65
CA LYS A 150 -11.71 -6.23 -13.32
C LYS A 150 -11.32 -7.20 -12.21
N TYR A 151 -10.72 -6.66 -11.15
CA TYR A 151 -10.45 -7.40 -9.93
C TYR A 151 -11.70 -7.56 -9.05
N THR A 152 -11.64 -8.57 -8.20
CA THR A 152 -12.60 -8.88 -7.13
C THR A 152 -11.86 -9.16 -5.83
N SER A 153 -12.56 -9.19 -4.69
CA SER A 153 -11.94 -9.56 -3.41
C SER A 153 -11.29 -10.96 -3.42
N ALA A 154 -11.78 -11.88 -4.26
CA ALA A 154 -11.22 -13.23 -4.37
C ALA A 154 -9.79 -13.25 -4.91
N ASP A 155 -9.40 -12.22 -5.66
CA ASP A 155 -8.08 -12.09 -6.30
C ASP A 155 -6.97 -11.65 -5.34
N PHE A 156 -7.34 -11.07 -4.19
CA PHE A 156 -6.42 -10.56 -3.19
C PHE A 156 -6.18 -11.57 -2.08
N ARG A 157 -4.98 -11.53 -1.48
CA ARG A 157 -4.64 -12.36 -0.32
C ARG A 157 -5.33 -11.91 0.97
N LYS A 158 -5.59 -10.60 1.12
CA LYS A 158 -6.33 -10.03 2.26
C LYS A 158 -7.43 -9.10 1.78
N ASN A 159 -8.53 -9.03 2.54
CA ASN A 159 -9.63 -8.10 2.24
C ASN A 159 -9.20 -6.63 2.38
N SER A 160 -8.31 -6.29 3.33
CA SER A 160 -7.79 -4.92 3.46
C SER A 160 -7.07 -4.46 2.19
N TYR A 161 -6.29 -5.34 1.54
CA TYR A 161 -5.64 -5.02 0.26
C TYR A 161 -6.68 -4.75 -0.84
N TRP A 162 -7.75 -5.54 -0.88
CA TRP A 162 -8.88 -5.27 -1.79
C TRP A 162 -9.55 -3.93 -1.50
N GLN A 163 -9.77 -3.56 -0.24
CA GLN A 163 -10.37 -2.26 0.11
C GLN A 163 -9.46 -1.09 -0.33
N ALA A 164 -8.14 -1.24 -0.19
CA ALA A 164 -7.16 -0.24 -0.60
C ALA A 164 -7.00 -0.12 -2.13
N ARG A 165 -7.34 -1.15 -2.91
CA ARG A 165 -7.05 -1.22 -4.35
C ARG A 165 -8.28 -1.21 -5.26
N GLY A 166 -9.33 -1.89 -4.84
CA GLY A 166 -10.60 -1.99 -5.53
C GLY A 166 -10.51 -2.65 -6.92
N LYS A 167 -11.60 -2.50 -7.69
CA LYS A 167 -11.84 -3.24 -8.95
C LYS A 167 -10.84 -2.94 -10.09
N LEU A 168 -10.12 -1.82 -10.01
CA LEU A 168 -9.14 -1.35 -11.00
C LEU A 168 -7.72 -1.37 -10.45
N ASP A 169 -7.53 -1.92 -9.24
CA ASP A 169 -6.23 -2.02 -8.59
C ASP A 169 -5.49 -0.68 -8.37
N VAL A 170 -6.25 0.42 -8.28
CA VAL A 170 -5.69 1.76 -8.07
C VAL A 170 -5.12 1.86 -6.65
N PRO A 171 -3.83 2.18 -6.47
CA PRO A 171 -3.23 2.37 -5.15
C PRO A 171 -3.99 3.44 -4.34
N LYS A 172 -4.47 3.08 -3.14
CA LYS A 172 -5.04 4.03 -2.16
C LYS A 172 -4.55 3.77 -0.74
N GLU A 173 -3.62 2.83 -0.57
CA GLU A 173 -2.92 2.67 0.69
C GLU A 173 -2.05 3.88 1.00
N ARG A 174 -1.75 4.05 2.29
CA ARG A 174 -0.98 5.19 2.80
C ARG A 174 0.48 4.80 3.02
N PHE A 175 0.72 3.51 3.24
CA PHE A 175 2.03 2.95 3.51
C PHE A 175 2.31 1.71 2.64
N ILE A 176 3.60 1.46 2.42
CA ILE A 176 4.10 0.28 1.73
C ILE A 176 4.58 -0.70 2.79
N LEU A 177 4.09 -1.93 2.75
CA LEU A 177 4.59 -3.00 3.61
C LEU A 177 5.76 -3.72 2.92
N TYR A 178 6.83 -3.99 3.66
CA TYR A 178 7.92 -4.87 3.24
C TYR A 178 7.91 -6.15 4.10
N PRO A 179 7.10 -7.17 3.73
CA PRO A 179 6.95 -8.39 4.52
C PRO A 179 8.30 -9.07 4.75
N ASP A 180 8.52 -9.51 5.99
CA ASP A 180 9.70 -10.28 6.40
C ASP A 180 11.05 -9.62 6.11
N ALA A 181 11.06 -8.32 5.77
CA ALA A 181 12.24 -7.52 5.44
C ALA A 181 12.78 -6.68 6.61
N GLY A 182 12.17 -6.80 7.79
CA GLY A 182 12.60 -6.14 9.03
C GLY A 182 13.92 -6.71 9.58
N ARG A 183 14.43 -6.08 10.64
CA ARG A 183 15.58 -6.60 11.39
C ARG A 183 15.14 -7.77 12.25
N GLU A 184 16.02 -8.74 12.49
CA GLU A 184 15.68 -9.88 13.36
C GLU A 184 15.46 -9.47 14.82
N THR A 185 16.10 -8.38 15.25
CA THR A 185 15.97 -7.80 16.60
C THR A 185 14.72 -6.92 16.77
N ASP A 186 14.00 -6.63 15.69
CA ASP A 186 12.78 -5.83 15.70
C ASP A 186 11.65 -6.57 14.97
N PRO A 187 10.74 -7.23 15.71
CA PRO A 187 9.67 -8.01 15.12
C PRO A 187 8.54 -7.15 14.55
N THR A 188 8.61 -5.82 14.66
CA THR A 188 7.56 -4.94 14.16
C THR A 188 7.62 -4.78 12.64
N PRO A 189 6.49 -4.53 11.95
CA PRO A 189 6.46 -4.42 10.49
C PRO A 189 7.42 -3.35 9.97
N LEU A 190 8.16 -3.66 8.90
CA LEU A 190 8.93 -2.68 8.14
C LEU A 190 8.03 -2.01 7.10
N LEU A 191 7.99 -0.68 7.15
CA LEU A 191 7.12 0.15 6.33
C LEU A 191 7.90 1.14 5.48
N GLY A 192 7.30 1.54 4.37
CA GLY A 192 7.63 2.72 3.58
C GLY A 192 6.40 3.59 3.38
N TRP A 193 6.58 4.71 2.68
CA TRP A 193 5.50 5.66 2.43
C TRP A 193 4.98 5.57 1.00
N ALA A 194 3.65 5.52 0.84
CA ALA A 194 3.03 5.44 -0.48
C ALA A 194 3.15 6.74 -1.30
N GLY A 195 3.50 7.87 -0.66
CA GLY A 195 3.74 9.14 -1.34
C GLY A 195 5.11 9.27 -2.01
N TRP A 196 5.96 8.24 -1.95
CA TRP A 196 7.19 8.18 -2.75
C TRP A 196 6.89 7.92 -4.23
N ASP A 197 7.62 8.59 -5.11
CA ASP A 197 7.62 8.26 -6.54
C ASP A 197 8.29 6.90 -6.82
N HIS A 198 8.20 6.40 -8.05
CA HIS A 198 8.71 5.06 -8.39
C HIS A 198 10.22 4.94 -8.22
N ALA A 199 10.98 6.01 -8.49
CA ALA A 199 12.43 6.02 -8.30
C ALA A 199 12.77 5.97 -6.80
N GLN A 200 12.06 6.74 -5.96
CA GLN A 200 12.19 6.71 -4.51
C GLN A 200 11.82 5.34 -3.93
N GLN A 201 10.78 4.67 -4.43
CA GLN A 201 10.44 3.31 -4.00
C GLN A 201 11.55 2.30 -4.37
N SER A 202 12.18 2.46 -5.54
CA SER A 202 13.33 1.64 -5.98
C SER A 202 14.56 1.87 -5.10
N LEU A 203 14.85 3.14 -4.76
CA LEU A 203 15.91 3.49 -3.83
C LEU A 203 15.64 2.97 -2.41
N ALA A 204 14.40 3.03 -1.92
CA ALA A 204 14.02 2.44 -0.64
C ALA A 204 14.28 0.93 -0.60
N LEU A 205 13.92 0.18 -1.64
CA LEU A 205 14.25 -1.24 -1.74
C LEU A 205 15.77 -1.48 -1.73
N SER A 206 16.53 -0.62 -2.43
CA SER A 206 18.00 -0.70 -2.43
C SER A 206 18.59 -0.46 -1.04
N VAL A 207 18.04 0.50 -0.27
CA VAL A 207 18.40 0.76 1.13
C VAL A 207 18.09 -0.44 2.01
N ILE A 208 16.92 -1.07 1.84
CA ILE A 208 16.56 -2.28 2.60
C ILE A 208 17.54 -3.40 2.28
N ILE A 209 17.79 -3.70 0.99
CA ILE A 209 18.71 -4.75 0.57
C ILE A 209 20.09 -4.52 1.20
N GLY A 210 20.68 -3.33 1.06
CA GLY A 210 21.98 -3.01 1.64
C GLY A 210 22.03 -3.16 3.17
N ALA A 211 20.96 -2.78 3.86
CA ALA A 211 20.87 -2.97 5.31
C ALA A 211 20.81 -4.46 5.71
N ARG A 212 20.10 -5.29 4.95
CA ARG A 212 20.00 -6.73 5.19
C ARG A 212 21.31 -7.46 4.88
N GLU A 213 22.01 -7.06 3.83
CA GLU A 213 23.35 -7.56 3.52
C GLU A 213 24.36 -7.24 4.63
N ALA A 214 24.32 -6.01 5.15
CA ALA A 214 25.18 -5.60 6.27
C ALA A 214 24.89 -6.41 7.55
N GLU A 215 23.67 -6.96 7.68
CA GLU A 215 23.27 -7.88 8.75
C GLU A 215 23.55 -9.36 8.42
N GLY A 216 24.21 -9.66 7.29
CA GLY A 216 24.63 -11.01 6.93
C GLY A 216 23.55 -11.89 6.31
N TRP A 217 22.50 -11.30 5.71
CA TRP A 217 21.48 -12.10 5.03
C TRP A 217 22.05 -12.86 3.83
N ALA A 218 21.59 -14.10 3.67
CA ALA A 218 21.83 -14.89 2.47
C ALA A 218 21.03 -14.35 1.27
N ASP A 219 21.57 -14.51 0.07
CA ASP A 219 21.00 -13.98 -1.18
C ASP A 219 19.59 -14.49 -1.45
N GLU A 220 19.24 -15.72 -1.03
CA GLU A 220 17.89 -16.27 -1.20
C GLU A 220 16.82 -15.42 -0.50
N ARG A 221 17.17 -14.79 0.63
CA ARG A 221 16.26 -13.90 1.36
C ARG A 221 16.08 -12.55 0.67
N LEU A 222 17.01 -12.16 -0.21
CA LEU A 222 16.97 -10.89 -0.95
C LEU A 222 16.11 -10.99 -2.22
N VAL A 223 15.89 -12.20 -2.75
CA VAL A 223 15.09 -12.45 -3.97
C VAL A 223 13.77 -11.65 -4.03
N PRO A 224 12.88 -11.66 -3.02
CA PRO A 224 11.64 -10.88 -3.09
C PRO A 224 11.88 -9.37 -3.19
N LEU A 225 12.93 -8.83 -2.57
CA LEU A 225 13.26 -7.41 -2.65
C LEU A 225 13.76 -7.04 -4.05
N VAL A 226 14.60 -7.90 -4.65
CA VAL A 226 15.07 -7.75 -6.03
C VAL A 226 13.92 -7.89 -7.04
N ALA A 227 12.95 -8.77 -6.77
CA ALA A 227 11.73 -8.85 -7.57
C ALA A 227 10.91 -7.54 -7.50
N GLY A 228 10.93 -6.84 -6.37
CA GLY A 228 10.32 -5.52 -6.25
C GLY A 228 10.99 -4.46 -7.10
N LEU A 229 12.33 -4.47 -7.16
CA LEU A 229 13.08 -3.60 -8.07
C LEU A 229 12.67 -3.86 -9.53
N ALA A 230 12.51 -5.14 -9.90
CA ALA A 230 12.06 -5.52 -11.23
C ALA A 230 10.62 -5.05 -11.55
N GLU A 231 9.69 -5.16 -10.60
CA GLU A 231 8.30 -4.67 -10.77
C GLU A 231 8.22 -3.14 -10.90
N LEU A 232 9.12 -2.40 -10.25
CA LEU A 232 9.18 -0.94 -10.33
C LEU A 232 9.85 -0.43 -11.61
N GLN A 233 10.82 -1.18 -12.14
CA GLN A 233 11.69 -0.70 -13.21
C GLN A 233 10.95 -0.13 -14.44
N PRO A 234 9.88 -0.76 -14.98
CA PRO A 234 9.15 -0.18 -16.13
C PRO A 234 8.56 1.20 -15.84
N TRP A 235 8.11 1.44 -14.61
CA TRP A 235 7.59 2.74 -14.19
C TRP A 235 8.69 3.77 -13.99
N VAL A 236 9.85 3.35 -13.49
CA VAL A 236 11.02 4.22 -13.40
C VAL A 236 11.48 4.63 -14.81
N GLU A 237 11.51 3.69 -15.76
CA GLU A 237 11.83 3.96 -17.16
C GLU A 237 10.81 4.91 -17.81
N GLN A 238 9.53 4.77 -17.49
CA GLN A 238 8.50 5.63 -18.07
C GLN A 238 8.58 7.07 -17.55
N TRP A 239 8.80 7.27 -16.25
CA TRP A 239 8.62 8.58 -15.60
C TRP A 239 9.93 9.28 -15.20
N HIS A 240 11.06 8.57 -15.19
CA HIS A 240 12.34 9.08 -14.70
C HIS A 240 13.51 8.81 -15.67
N ALA A 241 13.23 8.84 -16.98
CA ALA A 241 14.22 8.63 -18.04
C ALA A 241 15.07 9.88 -18.36
N GLU A 242 14.67 11.06 -17.90
CA GLU A 242 15.40 12.31 -18.14
C GLU A 242 16.78 12.26 -17.49
N VAL A 243 17.81 12.67 -18.25
CA VAL A 243 19.19 12.71 -17.78
C VAL A 243 19.35 13.84 -16.79
N ASP A 244 19.81 13.53 -15.58
CA ASP A 244 20.12 14.54 -14.58
C ASP A 244 21.38 15.33 -15.02
N PRO A 245 21.32 16.66 -15.16
CA PRO A 245 22.47 17.46 -15.61
C PRO A 245 23.66 17.43 -14.66
N ALA A 246 23.45 17.19 -13.36
CA ALA A 246 24.51 17.15 -12.36
C ALA A 246 25.25 15.80 -12.35
N PHE A 247 24.54 14.71 -12.62
CA PHE A 247 25.10 13.35 -12.59
C PHE A 247 25.40 12.76 -13.97
N GLY A 248 24.87 13.34 -15.05
CA GLY A 248 25.05 12.86 -16.43
C GLY A 248 24.35 11.55 -16.73
N VAL A 249 23.50 11.05 -15.82
CA VAL A 249 22.74 9.81 -15.93
C VAL A 249 21.32 10.03 -15.44
N SER A 250 20.34 9.32 -16.02
CA SER A 250 18.96 9.34 -15.53
C SER A 250 18.76 8.38 -14.36
N LEU A 251 17.78 8.66 -13.50
CA LEU A 251 17.41 7.73 -12.42
C LEU A 251 16.95 6.38 -12.97
N ALA A 252 16.29 6.34 -14.14
CA ALA A 252 15.95 5.10 -14.81
C ALA A 252 17.17 4.25 -15.17
N ALA A 253 18.23 4.87 -15.72
CA ALA A 253 19.46 4.18 -16.06
C ALA A 253 20.19 3.68 -14.80
N PHE A 254 20.27 4.52 -13.77
CA PHE A 254 20.84 4.13 -12.48
C PHE A 254 20.10 2.93 -11.84
N CYS A 255 18.76 2.99 -11.76
CA CYS A 255 17.95 1.90 -11.23
C CYS A 255 18.08 0.61 -12.06
N ARG A 256 18.22 0.73 -13.39
CA ARG A 256 18.43 -0.42 -14.28
C ARG A 256 19.74 -1.13 -14.00
N GLU A 257 20.83 -0.38 -13.82
CA GLU A 257 22.14 -0.95 -13.48
C GLU A 257 22.11 -1.63 -12.12
N GLN A 258 21.47 -1.00 -11.13
CA GLN A 258 21.25 -1.59 -9.81
C GLN A 258 20.45 -2.90 -9.91
N LEU A 259 19.35 -2.93 -10.67
CA LEU A 259 18.57 -4.14 -10.88
C LEU A 259 19.41 -5.25 -11.53
N THR A 260 20.22 -4.93 -12.55
CA THR A 260 21.10 -5.91 -13.20
C THR A 260 22.11 -6.50 -12.21
N ALA A 261 22.78 -5.66 -11.42
CA ALA A 261 23.74 -6.12 -10.42
C ALA A 261 23.06 -7.01 -9.36
N ARG A 262 21.91 -6.59 -8.83
CA ARG A 262 21.16 -7.34 -7.82
C ARG A 262 20.58 -8.65 -8.36
N ALA A 263 20.11 -8.68 -9.60
CA ALA A 263 19.65 -9.91 -10.27
C ALA A 263 20.80 -10.92 -10.45
N GLY A 264 21.99 -10.42 -10.83
CA GLY A 264 23.21 -11.23 -10.91
C GLY A 264 23.62 -11.82 -9.56
N GLN A 265 23.59 -11.02 -8.49
CA GLN A 265 23.86 -11.46 -7.14
C GLN A 265 22.96 -12.62 -6.71
N VAL A 266 21.63 -12.47 -6.83
CA VAL A 266 20.69 -13.52 -6.41
C VAL A 266 20.58 -14.68 -7.42
N GLY A 267 21.33 -14.63 -8.52
CA GLY A 267 21.34 -15.65 -9.57
C GLY A 267 19.98 -15.86 -10.26
N ARG A 268 19.21 -14.78 -10.47
CA ARG A 268 17.87 -14.86 -11.08
C ARG A 268 17.75 -14.01 -12.34
N THR A 269 17.03 -14.53 -13.34
CA THR A 269 16.59 -13.73 -14.49
C THR A 269 15.37 -12.87 -14.14
N ARG A 270 15.03 -11.90 -14.99
CA ARG A 270 13.83 -11.07 -14.80
C ARG A 270 12.55 -11.90 -14.78
N GLU A 271 12.47 -12.93 -15.62
CA GLU A 271 11.34 -13.86 -15.69
C GLU A 271 11.22 -14.68 -14.41
N GLN A 272 12.36 -15.14 -13.86
CA GLN A 272 12.37 -15.86 -12.59
C GLN A 272 11.99 -14.97 -11.40
N LEU A 273 12.39 -13.70 -11.42
CA LEU A 273 11.97 -12.70 -10.42
C LEU A 273 10.45 -12.45 -10.52
N ALA A 274 9.90 -12.29 -11.72
CA ALA A 274 8.46 -12.13 -11.94
C ALA A 274 7.65 -13.39 -11.54
N ALA A 275 8.23 -14.57 -11.72
CA ALA A 275 7.64 -15.85 -11.33
C ALA A 275 7.74 -16.13 -9.82
N TRP A 276 8.49 -15.34 -9.04
CA TRP A 276 8.68 -15.58 -7.61
C TRP A 276 7.35 -15.56 -6.84
N ARG A 277 7.18 -16.48 -5.89
CA ARG A 277 6.01 -16.56 -5.01
C ARG A 277 6.47 -16.75 -3.56
N PRO A 278 5.78 -16.16 -2.58
CA PRO A 278 6.06 -16.44 -1.18
C PRO A 278 5.74 -17.89 -0.86
N ALA A 279 6.51 -18.48 0.06
CA ALA A 279 6.23 -19.81 0.56
C ALA A 279 4.78 -19.89 1.11
N PRO A 280 4.07 -21.00 0.87
CA PRO A 280 2.75 -21.18 1.46
C PRO A 280 2.84 -21.10 2.99
N PRO A 281 1.87 -20.47 3.67
CA PRO A 281 1.83 -20.47 5.12
C PRO A 281 1.91 -21.90 5.63
N ALA A 282 2.72 -22.15 6.66
CA ALA A 282 2.77 -23.47 7.29
C ALA A 282 1.35 -23.90 7.68
N THR A 283 0.84 -24.94 7.03
CA THR A 283 -0.50 -25.45 7.31
C THR A 283 -0.54 -25.88 8.77
N ARG A 284 -1.36 -25.22 9.60
CA ARG A 284 -1.68 -25.71 10.95
C ARG A 284 -2.26 -27.11 10.80
N GLY A 285 -1.46 -28.13 11.11
CA GLY A 285 -1.87 -29.53 11.06
C GLY A 285 -3.16 -29.73 11.85
N ARG A 286 -4.20 -30.22 11.18
CA ARG A 286 -5.46 -30.60 11.79
C ARG A 286 -5.15 -31.76 12.74
N LYS A 287 -5.15 -31.54 14.07
CA LYS A 287 -5.06 -32.64 15.04
C LYS A 287 -6.18 -33.64 14.72
N PRO A 288 -5.89 -34.94 14.53
CA PRO A 288 -6.93 -35.93 14.32
C PRO A 288 -7.80 -35.97 15.58
N ARG A 289 -9.13 -35.83 15.39
CA ARG A 289 -10.11 -36.10 16.44
C ARG A 289 -9.94 -37.56 16.84
N ALA A 290 -9.49 -37.80 18.07
CA ALA A 290 -9.59 -39.12 18.68
C ALA A 290 -11.07 -39.54 18.64
N ARG A 291 -11.35 -40.71 18.08
CA ARG A 291 -12.68 -41.32 18.16
C ARG A 291 -12.80 -41.94 19.56
N SER A 292 -13.80 -41.47 20.30
CA SER A 292 -14.32 -42.11 21.50
C SER A 292 -15.04 -43.41 21.14
#